data_AF-A0A4Y9Z1J0-F1
#
_entry.id   AF-A0A4Y9Z1J0-F1
#
_cell.length_a   1.000
_cell.length_b   1.000
_cell.length_c   1.000
_cell.angle_alpha   90.00
_cell.angle_beta   90.00
_cell.angle_gamma   90.00
#
_symmetry.space_group_name_H-M   'P 1'
#
loop_
_entity.id
_entity.type
_entity.pdbx_description
1 polymer ?
#
loop_
_entity_poly.entity_id
_entity_poly.type
_entity_poly.pdbx_seq_one_letter_code
_entity_poly.pdbx_strand_id
1 'polypeptide(L)'
;MVTKHVQNVMDGGAAQTRYTQRLTPVSATCVANLPEVLSLCKRMVVPFFEDDPEKIYRYKIELRMRNHNTISRSALIEGLAKCIPERHKVDLDNAEAFILVEVFKSICGMSVVKDYYRLHKFNVMEIAHVKNGETAEEGRVADSGKPSESAPE
;
A
#
# COMPACT_ATOMS: atom_id res chain seq x y z
N MET A 1 -4.24 15.51 -3.10
CA MET A 1 -4.23 15.45 -4.58
C MET A 1 -4.81 14.12 -5.07
N VAL A 2 -4.22 12.95 -4.75
CA VAL A 2 -4.77 11.63 -5.14
C VAL A 2 -5.99 11.21 -4.30
N THR A 3 -5.91 11.28 -2.96
CA THR A 3 -7.01 10.92 -2.06
C THR A 3 -8.28 11.72 -2.33
N LYS A 4 -8.13 13.03 -2.56
CA LYS A 4 -9.25 13.91 -2.97
C LYS A 4 -9.87 13.48 -4.30
N HIS A 5 -9.06 13.11 -5.30
CA HIS A 5 -9.59 12.63 -6.57
C HIS A 5 -10.37 11.32 -6.39
N VAL A 6 -9.83 10.37 -5.63
CA VAL A 6 -10.54 9.12 -5.32
C VAL A 6 -11.86 9.39 -4.59
N GLN A 7 -11.89 10.34 -3.66
CA GLN A 7 -13.14 10.73 -3.00
C GLN A 7 -14.16 11.29 -4.00
N ASN A 8 -13.74 12.15 -4.92
CA ASN A 8 -14.63 12.65 -5.97
C ASN A 8 -15.20 11.52 -6.85
N VAL A 9 -14.40 10.47 -7.14
CA VAL A 9 -14.87 9.30 -7.88
C VAL A 9 -15.91 8.51 -7.07
N MET A 10 -15.69 8.35 -5.76
CA MET A 10 -16.68 7.71 -4.86
C MET A 10 -18.00 8.47 -4.81
N ASP A 11 -17.92 9.80 -4.76
CA ASP A 11 -19.10 10.65 -4.63
C ASP A 11 -19.86 10.76 -5.96
N GLY A 12 -19.11 10.93 -7.06
CA GLY A 12 -19.65 11.22 -8.39
C GLY A 12 -19.88 10.01 -9.30
N GLY A 13 -19.40 8.81 -8.95
CA GLY A 13 -19.61 7.58 -9.74
C GLY A 13 -18.92 7.55 -11.10
N ALA A 14 -18.02 8.51 -11.36
CA ALA A 14 -17.28 8.61 -12.60
C ALA A 14 -15.78 8.67 -12.30
N ALA A 15 -14.99 7.79 -12.92
CA ALA A 15 -13.54 7.74 -12.74
C ALA A 15 -12.82 9.03 -13.17
N GLN A 16 -13.44 9.83 -14.06
CA GLN A 16 -12.88 11.07 -14.61
C GLN A 16 -11.49 10.88 -15.27
N THR A 17 -11.15 9.64 -15.63
CA THR A 17 -9.92 9.22 -16.31
C THR A 17 -10.27 8.11 -17.30
N ARG A 18 -9.70 8.13 -18.52
CA ARG A 18 -10.07 7.16 -19.57
C ARG A 18 -9.33 5.82 -19.49
N TYR A 19 -8.04 5.84 -19.17
CA TYR A 19 -7.17 4.65 -19.22
C TYR A 19 -6.43 4.37 -17.91
N THR A 20 -6.81 5.06 -16.83
CA THR A 20 -6.19 4.88 -15.52
C THR A 20 -7.01 3.87 -14.74
N GLN A 21 -6.42 2.71 -14.47
CA GLN A 21 -7.05 1.73 -13.57
C GLN A 21 -6.78 2.09 -12.12
N ARG A 22 -5.51 2.26 -11.74
CA ARG A 22 -5.11 2.42 -10.34
C ARG A 22 -4.22 3.62 -10.11
N LEU A 23 -4.54 4.41 -9.08
CA LEU A 23 -3.70 5.47 -8.56
C LEU A 23 -3.02 5.00 -7.28
N THR A 24 -1.72 5.23 -7.12
CA THR A 24 -1.03 4.94 -5.85
C THR A 24 -0.59 6.25 -5.23
N PRO A 25 -1.14 6.65 -4.07
CA PRO A 25 -0.70 7.87 -3.42
C PRO A 25 0.72 7.72 -2.93
N VAL A 26 1.54 8.76 -3.14
CA VAL A 26 2.91 8.87 -2.64
C VAL A 26 3.02 10.23 -1.95
N SER A 27 3.44 10.24 -0.68
CA SER A 27 3.55 11.46 0.12
C SER A 27 4.97 12.02 0.10
N ALA A 28 5.98 11.15 0.06
CA ALA A 28 7.34 11.56 -0.26
C ALA A 28 8.14 10.41 -0.87
N THR A 29 9.30 10.77 -1.41
CA THR A 29 10.20 9.86 -2.13
C THR A 29 11.62 9.96 -1.58
N CYS A 30 12.40 8.91 -1.80
CA CYS A 30 13.84 8.86 -1.53
C CYS A 30 14.54 7.95 -2.55
N VAL A 31 15.87 7.90 -2.48
CA VAL A 31 16.65 6.91 -3.22
C VAL A 31 16.36 5.53 -2.65
N ALA A 32 16.20 4.52 -3.51
CA ALA A 32 15.95 3.14 -3.14
C ALA A 32 17.20 2.44 -2.60
N ASN A 33 17.75 2.94 -1.50
CA ASN A 33 18.73 2.26 -0.67
C ASN A 33 18.14 2.11 0.76
N LEU A 34 18.55 1.06 1.48
CA LEU A 34 17.91 0.74 2.76
C LEU A 34 18.00 1.89 3.79
N PRO A 35 19.16 2.52 4.04
CA PRO A 35 19.25 3.64 4.99
C PRO A 35 18.31 4.81 4.67
N GLU A 36 18.21 5.22 3.41
CA GLU A 36 17.33 6.31 2.98
C GLU A 36 15.85 5.95 3.15
N VAL A 37 15.45 4.71 2.82
CA VAL A 37 14.07 4.28 3.02
C VAL A 37 13.70 4.24 4.51
N LEU A 38 14.61 3.79 5.38
CA LEU A 38 14.37 3.79 6.83
C LEU A 38 14.31 5.22 7.39
N SER A 39 15.19 6.11 6.93
CA SER A 39 15.14 7.54 7.27
C SER A 39 13.82 8.18 6.85
N LEU A 40 13.37 7.87 5.63
CA LEU A 40 12.10 8.33 5.08
C LEU A 40 10.92 7.81 5.94
N CYS A 41 10.93 6.52 6.30
CA CYS A 41 9.95 5.91 7.19
C CYS A 41 9.84 6.64 8.53
N LYS A 42 10.97 6.88 9.21
CA LYS A 42 10.99 7.60 10.49
C LYS A 42 10.42 9.01 10.40
N ARG A 43 10.64 9.70 9.28
CA ARG A 43 10.16 11.06 9.08
C ARG A 43 8.66 11.17 8.81
N MET A 44 8.04 10.13 8.26
CA MET A 44 6.68 10.25 7.69
C MET A 44 5.68 9.24 8.26
N VAL A 45 6.13 8.03 8.58
CA VAL A 45 5.29 6.93 9.06
C VAL A 45 5.17 7.02 10.57
N VAL A 46 6.30 7.20 11.27
CA VAL A 46 6.30 7.28 12.74
C VAL A 46 5.40 8.39 13.27
N PRO A 47 5.44 9.64 12.73
CA PRO A 47 4.53 10.69 13.20
C PRO A 47 3.05 10.34 13.05
N PHE A 48 2.66 9.59 12.01
CA PHE A 48 1.27 9.15 11.85
C PHE A 48 0.82 8.19 12.96
N PHE A 49 1.71 7.30 13.39
CA PHE A 49 1.44 6.34 14.45
C PHE A 49 1.48 6.98 15.84
N GLU A 50 2.26 8.06 16.01
CA GLU A 50 2.42 8.82 17.26
C GLU A 50 1.43 9.97 17.45
N ASP A 51 0.71 10.37 16.39
CA ASP A 51 -0.31 11.43 16.43
C ASP A 51 -1.39 11.17 17.50
N ASP A 52 -1.73 9.90 17.73
CA ASP A 52 -2.65 9.45 18.78
C ASP A 52 -1.96 8.40 19.67
N PRO A 53 -1.46 8.80 20.86
CA PRO A 53 -0.73 7.91 21.76
C PRO A 53 -1.59 6.76 22.33
N GLU A 54 -2.90 6.93 22.44
CA GLU A 54 -3.80 5.92 23.03
C GLU A 54 -4.26 4.90 21.99
N LYS A 55 -4.23 5.27 20.71
CA LYS A 55 -4.69 4.39 19.64
C LYS A 55 -3.65 3.34 19.24
N ILE A 56 -4.04 2.07 19.38
CA ILE A 56 -3.30 0.93 18.84
C ILE A 56 -3.82 0.60 17.44
N TYR A 57 -3.05 0.97 16.42
CA TYR A 57 -3.32 0.60 15.04
C TYR A 57 -2.97 -0.87 14.74
N ARG A 58 -3.87 -1.53 13.99
CA ARG A 58 -3.55 -2.68 13.14
C ARG A 58 -3.05 -2.16 11.79
N TYR A 59 -1.87 -2.57 11.35
CA TYR A 59 -1.28 -2.06 10.13
C TYR A 59 -0.76 -3.15 9.19
N LYS A 60 -0.66 -2.79 7.91
CA LYS A 60 -0.08 -3.61 6.85
C LYS A 60 0.93 -2.81 6.04
N ILE A 61 2.06 -3.43 5.72
CA ILE A 61 3.03 -2.89 4.76
C ILE A 61 2.71 -3.49 3.39
N GLU A 62 2.24 -2.65 2.46
CA GLU A 62 1.95 -3.04 1.08
C GLU A 62 3.13 -2.62 0.19
N LEU A 63 4.08 -3.56 0.00
CA LEU A 63 5.28 -3.34 -0.78
C LEU A 63 5.10 -3.82 -2.23
N ARG A 64 5.31 -2.91 -3.18
CA ARG A 64 5.46 -3.22 -4.60
C ARG A 64 6.84 -2.81 -5.08
N MET A 65 7.56 -3.76 -5.67
CA MET A 65 8.92 -3.56 -6.15
C MET A 65 8.96 -3.93 -7.63
N ARG A 66 9.47 -3.02 -8.46
CA ARG A 66 9.52 -3.15 -9.92
C ARG A 66 10.90 -2.73 -10.41
N ASN A 67 11.53 -3.58 -11.21
CA ASN A 67 12.85 -3.32 -11.81
C ASN A 67 13.91 -2.86 -10.80
N HIS A 68 13.88 -3.44 -9.60
CA HIS A 68 14.84 -3.18 -8.52
C HIS A 68 15.27 -4.52 -7.93
N ASN A 69 16.58 -4.72 -7.77
CA ASN A 69 17.18 -5.97 -7.29
C ASN A 69 18.26 -5.75 -6.23
N THR A 70 18.48 -4.50 -5.78
CA THR A 70 19.54 -4.16 -4.83
C THR A 70 19.13 -4.44 -3.39
N ILE A 71 17.90 -4.11 -3.01
CA ILE A 71 17.35 -4.40 -1.70
C ILE A 71 16.40 -5.60 -1.81
N SER A 72 16.56 -6.59 -0.93
CA SER A 72 15.62 -7.71 -0.86
C SER A 72 14.28 -7.27 -0.26
N ARG A 73 13.20 -7.90 -0.73
CA ARG A 73 11.84 -7.65 -0.23
C ARG A 73 11.74 -7.85 1.29
N SER A 74 12.33 -8.92 1.81
CA SER A 74 12.32 -9.25 3.24
C SER A 74 13.07 -8.21 4.08
N ALA A 75 14.29 -7.84 3.69
CA ALA A 75 15.08 -6.86 4.43
C ALA A 75 14.37 -5.49 4.51
N LEU A 76 13.69 -5.10 3.43
CA LEU A 76 12.91 -3.87 3.41
C LEU A 76 11.69 -3.93 4.33
N ILE A 77 10.91 -5.02 4.27
CA ILE A 77 9.73 -5.20 5.14
C ILE A 77 10.14 -5.24 6.62
N GLU A 78 11.17 -6.01 6.96
CA GLU A 78 11.66 -6.13 8.33
C GLU A 78 12.21 -4.79 8.84
N GLY A 79 12.99 -4.08 8.03
CA GLY A 79 13.53 -2.77 8.39
C GLY A 79 12.42 -1.75 8.64
N LEU A 80 11.40 -1.72 7.77
CA LEU A 80 10.25 -0.85 7.92
C LEU A 80 9.42 -1.19 9.16
N ALA A 81 9.18 -2.48 9.43
CA ALA A 81 8.44 -2.93 10.61
C ALA A 81 9.15 -2.49 11.91
N LYS A 82 10.48 -2.57 11.95
CA LYS A 82 11.30 -2.11 13.09
C LYS A 82 11.26 -0.59 13.30
N CYS A 83 10.88 0.21 12.30
CA CYS A 83 10.74 1.66 12.48
C CYS A 83 9.45 2.04 13.20
N ILE A 84 8.44 1.16 13.20
CA ILE A 84 7.11 1.45 13.74
C ILE A 84 7.11 1.10 15.24
N PRO A 85 6.51 1.94 16.09
CA PRO A 85 6.41 1.64 17.53
C PRO A 85 5.76 0.28 17.80
N GLU A 86 6.37 -0.53 18.68
CA GLU A 86 5.98 -1.93 18.96
C GLU A 86 4.55 -2.08 19.50
N ARG A 87 3.94 -1.00 20.01
CA ARG A 87 2.53 -1.02 20.44
C ARG A 87 1.56 -1.34 19.31
N HIS A 88 1.93 -1.04 18.06
CA HIS A 88 1.10 -1.30 16.89
C HIS A 88 1.28 -2.72 16.39
N LYS A 89 0.21 -3.34 15.88
CA LYS A 89 0.21 -4.74 15.48
C LYS A 89 0.17 -4.89 13.97
N VAL A 90 1.03 -5.75 13.43
CA VAL A 90 0.93 -6.17 12.03
C VAL A 90 -0.31 -7.06 11.88
N ASP A 91 -1.19 -6.72 10.94
CA ASP A 91 -2.34 -7.53 10.57
C ASP A 91 -2.47 -7.51 9.04
N LEU A 92 -2.35 -8.66 8.39
CA LEU A 92 -2.35 -8.74 6.92
C LEU A 92 -3.75 -8.76 6.31
N ASP A 93 -4.76 -9.04 7.14
CA ASP A 93 -6.14 -9.28 6.75
C ASP A 93 -7.03 -8.09 7.13
N ASN A 94 -6.92 -7.61 8.38
CA ASN A 94 -7.79 -6.58 8.97
C ASN A 94 -7.02 -5.32 9.41
N ALA A 95 -6.11 -4.85 8.54
CA ALA A 95 -5.40 -3.59 8.77
C ALA A 95 -6.30 -2.36 8.65
N GLU A 96 -6.09 -1.40 9.55
CA GLU A 96 -6.71 -0.07 9.53
C GLU A 96 -5.80 0.97 8.86
N ALA A 97 -4.48 0.80 9.02
CA ALA A 97 -3.47 1.64 8.42
C ALA A 97 -2.63 0.85 7.42
N PHE A 98 -2.46 1.37 6.22
CA PHE A 98 -1.68 0.76 5.15
C PHE A 98 -0.49 1.66 4.83
N ILE A 99 0.70 1.09 4.95
CA ILE A 99 1.95 1.74 4.55
C ILE A 99 2.23 1.27 3.13
N LEU A 100 1.96 2.13 2.16
CA LEU A 100 2.22 1.83 0.75
C LEU A 100 3.68 2.16 0.45
N VAL A 101 4.40 1.18 -0.10
CA VAL A 101 5.80 1.32 -0.46
C VAL A 101 5.94 0.91 -1.92
N GLU A 102 6.25 1.87 -2.79
CA GLU A 102 6.49 1.63 -4.21
C GLU A 102 7.98 1.83 -4.49
N VAL A 103 8.65 0.78 -4.92
CA VAL A 103 10.04 0.83 -5.37
C VAL A 103 10.06 0.62 -6.87
N PHE A 104 10.56 1.61 -7.61
CA PHE A 104 10.75 1.52 -9.06
C PHE A 104 12.14 2.01 -9.45
N LYS A 105 12.95 1.10 -10.02
CA LYS A 105 14.36 1.36 -10.33
C LYS A 105 15.12 1.89 -9.10
N SER A 106 15.60 3.12 -9.14
CA SER A 106 16.39 3.75 -8.07
C SER A 106 15.56 4.61 -7.12
N ILE A 107 14.23 4.63 -7.25
CA ILE A 107 13.36 5.50 -6.46
C ILE A 107 12.44 4.67 -5.58
N CYS A 108 12.30 5.06 -4.32
CA CYS A 108 11.30 4.56 -3.40
C CYS A 108 10.30 5.68 -3.06
N GLY A 109 9.02 5.42 -3.20
CA GLY A 109 7.93 6.28 -2.76
C GLY A 109 7.16 5.63 -1.62
N MET A 110 6.77 6.45 -0.63
CA MET A 110 6.01 5.98 0.53
C MET A 110 4.80 6.86 0.83
N SER A 111 3.74 6.23 1.33
CA SER A 111 2.58 6.91 1.91
C SER A 111 1.92 6.06 2.99
N VAL A 112 1.18 6.72 3.88
CA VAL A 112 0.30 6.04 4.84
C VAL A 112 -1.13 6.40 4.49
N VAL A 113 -1.98 5.39 4.32
CA VAL A 113 -3.39 5.56 3.98
C VAL A 113 -4.28 4.71 4.90
N LYS A 114 -5.50 5.20 5.10
CA LYS A 114 -6.59 4.43 5.72
C LYS A 114 -7.50 3.90 4.61
N ASP A 115 -8.38 2.96 4.92
CA ASP A 115 -9.43 2.47 4.00
C ASP A 115 -8.94 1.85 2.68
N TYR A 116 -7.71 1.35 2.61
CA TYR A 116 -7.11 0.89 1.35
C TYR A 116 -7.96 -0.16 0.60
N TYR A 117 -8.49 -1.16 1.30
CA TYR A 117 -9.37 -2.16 0.69
C TYR A 117 -10.76 -1.62 0.35
N ARG A 118 -11.33 -0.76 1.21
CA ARG A 118 -12.62 -0.08 0.97
C ARG A 118 -12.57 0.76 -0.30
N LEU A 119 -11.41 1.34 -0.61
CA LEU A 119 -11.16 2.11 -1.83
C LEU A 119 -10.74 1.23 -3.02
N HIS A 120 -11.02 -0.07 -3.01
CA HIS A 120 -10.63 -1.03 -4.05
C HIS A 120 -9.14 -0.95 -4.42
N LYS A 121 -8.28 -0.77 -3.41
CA LYS A 121 -6.84 -0.57 -3.59
C LYS A 121 -6.52 0.59 -4.55
N PHE A 122 -7.33 1.66 -4.46
CA PHE A 122 -7.31 2.87 -5.28
C PHE A 122 -7.51 2.60 -6.78
N ASN A 123 -8.30 1.58 -7.12
CA ASN A 123 -8.75 1.35 -8.49
C ASN A 123 -9.98 2.23 -8.79
N VAL A 124 -9.78 3.31 -9.54
CA VAL A 124 -10.83 4.31 -9.79
C VAL A 124 -11.97 3.79 -10.67
N MET A 125 -11.69 2.80 -11.54
CA MET A 125 -12.71 2.16 -12.35
C MET A 125 -13.63 1.28 -11.50
N GLU A 126 -13.04 0.45 -10.64
CA GLU A 126 -13.82 -0.40 -9.70
C GLU A 126 -14.66 0.45 -8.75
N ILE A 127 -14.09 1.54 -8.23
CA ILE A 127 -14.83 2.47 -7.35
C ILE A 127 -16.05 3.05 -8.09
N ALA A 128 -15.89 3.43 -9.36
CA ALA A 128 -16.98 3.95 -10.17
C ALA A 128 -18.04 2.88 -10.46
N HIS A 129 -17.64 1.67 -10.86
CA HIS A 129 -18.56 0.55 -11.13
C HIS A 129 -19.39 0.18 -9.90
N VAL A 130 -18.75 0.05 -8.73
CA VAL A 130 -19.44 -0.25 -7.46
C VAL A 130 -20.46 0.84 -7.11
N LYS A 131 -20.13 2.11 -7.34
CA LYS A 131 -21.06 3.23 -7.09
C LYS A 131 -22.27 3.18 -8.05
N ASN A 132 -22.06 2.76 -9.29
CA ASN A 132 -23.11 2.69 -10.31
C ASN A 132 -23.93 1.39 -10.24
N GLY A 133 -23.64 0.49 -9.29
CA GLY A 133 -24.35 -0.77 -9.14
C GLY A 133 -23.97 -1.83 -10.18
N GLU A 134 -22.87 -1.63 -10.90
CA GLU A 134 -22.32 -2.59 -11.86
C GLU A 134 -21.42 -3.57 -11.09
N THR A 135 -21.93 -4.78 -10.83
CA THR A 135 -21.14 -5.82 -10.17
C THR A 135 -20.03 -6.26 -11.12
N ALA A 136 -18.78 -5.95 -10.78
CA ALA A 136 -17.61 -6.43 -11.51
C ALA A 136 -17.42 -7.94 -11.28
N GLU A 137 -18.16 -8.77 -12.02
CA GLU A 137 -17.79 -10.16 -12.27
C GLU A 137 -16.77 -10.20 -13.41
N GLU A 138 -15.51 -9.87 -13.14
CA GLU A 138 -14.35 -10.37 -13.91
C GLU A 138 -13.05 -9.91 -13.23
N GLY A 139 -12.28 -10.86 -12.70
CA GLY A 139 -10.85 -10.64 -12.40
C GLY A 139 -10.36 -10.76 -10.95
N ARG A 140 -11.13 -11.34 -10.01
CA ARG A 140 -10.53 -11.77 -8.74
C ARG A 140 -9.74 -13.08 -8.93
N VAL A 141 -8.47 -12.96 -9.33
CA VAL A 141 -7.51 -14.03 -9.03
C VAL A 141 -7.29 -13.97 -7.52
N ALA A 142 -7.82 -14.97 -6.80
CA ALA A 142 -7.45 -15.19 -5.41
C ALA A 142 -5.94 -15.43 -5.37
N ASP A 143 -5.22 -14.61 -4.60
CA ASP A 143 -3.80 -14.83 -4.30
C ASP A 143 -3.71 -16.03 -3.34
N SER A 144 -3.85 -17.24 -3.89
CA SER A 144 -3.58 -18.48 -3.17
C SER A 144 -2.09 -18.78 -3.30
N GLY A 145 -1.32 -18.31 -2.32
CA GLY A 145 0.06 -18.73 -2.15
C GLY A 145 0.16 -20.24 -1.91
N LYS A 146 0.91 -20.92 -2.77
CA LYS A 146 1.98 -21.90 -2.46
C LYS A 146 2.48 -22.55 -3.76
N PRO A 147 3.76 -22.41 -4.13
CA PRO A 147 4.45 -23.42 -4.92
C PRO A 147 4.89 -24.55 -3.98
N SER A 148 4.40 -25.75 -4.25
CA SER A 148 4.96 -27.00 -3.73
C SER A 148 6.33 -27.23 -4.36
N GLU A 149 7.38 -27.27 -3.55
CA GLU A 149 8.69 -27.75 -3.99
C GLU A 149 8.78 -29.25 -3.67
N SER A 150 8.60 -30.07 -4.71
CA SER A 150 8.95 -31.48 -4.74
C SER A 150 10.44 -31.60 -5.08
N ALA A 151 11.26 -32.05 -4.14
CA ALA A 151 12.63 -32.48 -4.41
C ALA A 151 12.62 -33.93 -4.91
N PRO A 152 13.35 -34.27 -5.99
CA PRO A 152 13.68 -35.65 -6.31
C PRO A 152 14.96 -36.10 -5.59
N GLU A 153 15.04 -37.40 -5.28
CA GLU A 153 16.28 -38.14 -4.97
C GLU A 153 17.29 -38.13 -6.13
#